data_AF-A0A2V4D0V9-F1
#
_entry.id   AF-A0A2V4D0V9-F1
#
_cell.length_a   1.000
_cell.length_b   1.000
_cell.length_c   1.000
_cell.angle_alpha   90.00
_cell.angle_beta   90.00
_cell.angle_gamma   90.00
#
_symmetry.space_group_name_H-M   'P 1'
#
loop_
_entity.id
_entity.type
_entity.pdbx_description
1 polymer ?
#
loop_
_entity_poly.entity_id
_entity_poly.type
_entity_poly.pdbx_seq_one_letter_code
_entity_poly.pdbx_strand_id
1 'polypeptide(L)'
;VKEALEALEEIPTEFPIEVQLSNGEVVTVESEHVKHHRVLKTVNGEWYLPHVVEPAFGIDRIIWHLIDHAWCEVEKEGQDYSVMRLAQIIAPIDVAVLPLFEKDGMGQLADGLNRTICSTKGLFSYYDGSGSIGRRYARADEVGVPWCVTIDHQSLEDGTATIRQRDSQQQTRCALADIAEIIVSGKVMQLFT
;
A
#
# COMPACT_ATOMS: atom_id res chain seq x y z
N VAL A 1 6.02 59.21 30.10
CA VAL A 1 5.38 58.11 30.87
C VAL A 1 4.20 57.50 30.12
N LYS A 2 3.15 58.27 29.79
CA LYS A 2 1.98 57.76 29.03
C LYS A 2 2.35 57.04 27.73
N GLU A 3 3.16 57.66 26.88
CA GLU A 3 3.61 57.05 25.62
C GLU A 3 4.43 55.77 25.82
N ALA A 4 5.27 55.73 26.87
CA ALA A 4 6.06 54.54 27.21
C ALA A 4 5.21 53.40 27.77
N LEU A 5 4.09 53.70 28.44
CA LEU A 5 3.11 52.72 28.92
C LEU A 5 2.20 52.22 27.79
N GLU A 6 1.83 53.07 26.83
CA GLU A 6 1.05 52.69 25.64
C GLU A 6 1.85 51.86 24.64
N ALA A 7 3.19 51.93 24.68
CA ALA A 7 4.10 51.16 23.83
C ALA A 7 4.41 49.75 24.36
N LEU A 8 3.91 49.36 25.54
CA LEU A 8 4.07 48.01 26.06
C LEU A 8 3.23 47.02 25.24
N GLU A 9 3.88 46.01 24.63
CA GLU A 9 3.18 44.97 23.86
C GLU A 9 2.29 44.09 24.73
N GLU A 10 2.68 43.88 25.99
CA GLU A 10 1.90 43.16 27.00
C GLU A 10 1.69 44.04 28.23
N ILE A 11 0.46 44.03 28.75
CA ILE A 11 0.11 44.79 29.96
C ILE A 11 0.61 43.99 31.18
N PRO A 12 1.57 44.52 31.96
CA PRO A 12 2.09 43.82 33.13
C PRO A 12 1.01 43.62 34.19
N THR A 13 1.02 42.44 34.81
CA THR A 13 0.05 42.02 35.81
C THR A 13 0.56 42.13 37.25
N GLU A 14 1.87 42.33 37.43
CA GLU A 14 2.54 42.50 38.72
C GLU A 14 3.29 43.84 38.74
N PHE A 15 3.25 44.53 39.88
CA PHE A 15 3.88 45.85 40.11
C PHE A 15 4.65 45.82 41.44
N PRO A 16 5.73 46.62 41.61
CA PRO A 16 6.17 47.73 40.75
C PRO A 16 6.93 47.30 39.49
N ILE A 17 6.86 48.11 38.44
CA ILE A 17 7.65 47.97 37.21
C ILE A 17 8.51 49.20 36.96
N GLU A 18 9.66 49.03 36.31
CA GLU A 18 10.48 50.14 35.82
C GLU A 18 10.23 50.37 34.33
N VAL A 19 9.85 51.59 33.96
CA VAL A 19 9.59 51.98 32.57
C VAL A 19 10.60 53.02 32.15
N GLN A 20 11.35 52.71 31.09
CA GLN A 20 12.29 53.65 30.50
C GLN A 20 11.56 54.61 29.55
N LEU A 21 11.80 55.91 29.74
CA LEU A 21 11.24 56.98 28.94
C LEU A 21 12.11 57.28 27.72
N SER A 22 11.51 57.89 26.69
CA SER A 22 12.18 58.28 25.45
C SER A 22 13.31 59.30 25.63
N ASN A 23 13.34 59.99 26.78
CA ASN A 23 14.41 60.91 27.20
C ASN A 23 15.54 60.21 27.99
N GLY A 24 15.48 58.89 28.19
CA GLY A 24 16.48 58.10 28.90
C GLY A 24 16.27 57.97 30.42
N GLU A 25 15.26 58.63 30.99
CA GLU A 25 14.92 58.52 32.41
C GLU A 25 14.17 57.21 32.70
N VAL A 26 14.40 56.62 33.87
CA VAL A 26 13.69 55.42 34.34
C VAL A 26 12.69 55.83 35.42
N VAL A 27 11.42 55.47 35.23
CA VAL A 27 10.35 55.76 36.19
C VAL A 27 9.77 54.46 36.73
N THR A 28 9.65 54.37 38.05
CA THR A 28 9.01 53.24 38.73
C THR A 28 7.50 53.47 38.81
N VAL A 29 6.72 52.54 38.23
CA VAL A 29 5.26 52.54 38.31
C VAL A 29 4.86 51.57 39.41
N GLU A 30 4.42 52.12 40.54
CA GLU A 30 3.91 51.32 41.67
C GLU A 30 2.45 50.88 41.49
N SER A 31 2.02 49.89 42.28
CA SER A 31 0.66 49.35 42.27
C SER A 31 -0.42 50.41 42.54
N GLU A 32 -0.09 51.46 43.29
CA GLU A 32 -1.02 52.58 43.57
C GLU A 32 -1.29 53.48 42.35
N HIS A 33 -0.41 53.46 41.35
CA HIS A 33 -0.55 54.23 40.11
C HIS A 33 -1.43 53.53 39.07
N VAL A 34 -1.92 52.31 39.37
CA VAL A 34 -2.61 51.44 38.43
C VAL A 34 -4.00 51.09 38.94
N LYS A 35 -4.99 51.12 38.05
CA LYS A 35 -6.36 50.71 38.34
C LYS A 35 -6.75 49.55 37.43
N HIS A 36 -6.95 48.38 38.02
CA HIS A 36 -7.42 47.21 37.28
C HIS A 36 -8.90 47.38 36.90
N HIS A 37 -9.18 47.35 35.60
CA HIS A 37 -10.53 47.33 35.07
C HIS A 37 -10.77 46.01 34.33
N ARG A 38 -11.71 45.21 34.83
CA ARG A 38 -12.16 44.00 34.14
C ARG A 38 -13.23 44.37 33.12
N VAL A 39 -12.94 44.15 31.84
CA VAL A 39 -13.88 44.41 30.74
C VAL A 39 -14.30 43.08 30.13
N LEU A 40 -15.60 42.85 29.98
CA LEU A 40 -16.13 41.76 29.17
C LEU A 40 -16.18 42.23 27.72
N LYS A 41 -15.35 41.63 26.85
CA LYS A 41 -15.31 41.92 25.41
C LYS A 41 -15.80 40.70 24.65
N THR A 42 -16.87 40.87 23.87
CA THR A 42 -17.33 39.86 22.92
C THR A 42 -16.43 39.93 21.68
N VAL A 43 -15.72 38.84 21.39
CA VAL A 43 -14.92 38.71 20.17
C VAL A 43 -15.73 37.90 19.16
N ASN A 44 -16.13 38.54 18.06
CA ASN A 44 -16.84 37.87 16.97
C ASN A 44 -15.82 37.26 15.99
N GLY A 45 -16.10 36.07 15.48
CA GLY A 45 -15.34 35.50 14.36
C GLY A 45 -15.73 36.13 13.02
N GLU A 46 -14.97 35.80 11.99
CA GLU A 46 -15.26 36.23 10.61
C GLU A 46 -15.94 35.10 9.83
N TRP A 47 -16.89 35.47 8.98
CA TRP A 47 -17.44 34.55 8.00
C TRP A 47 -16.43 34.33 6.89
N TYR A 48 -16.05 33.07 6.66
CA TYR A 48 -15.18 32.70 5.55
C TYR A 48 -15.87 31.67 4.66
N LEU A 49 -15.68 31.79 3.35
CA LEU A 49 -16.12 30.80 2.38
C LEU A 49 -14.92 29.90 2.02
N PRO A 50 -14.89 28.62 2.44
CA PRO A 50 -13.79 27.73 2.08
C PRO A 50 -13.73 27.51 0.56
N HIS A 51 -12.53 27.59 0.00
CA HIS A 51 -12.28 27.09 -1.36
C HIS A 51 -12.26 25.57 -1.34
N VAL A 52 -12.99 24.94 -2.26
CA VAL A 52 -13.07 23.48 -2.40
C VAL A 52 -12.21 23.05 -3.59
N VAL A 53 -11.32 22.09 -3.36
CA VAL A 53 -10.60 21.37 -4.42
C VAL A 53 -11.16 19.96 -4.46
N GLU A 54 -11.77 19.59 -5.58
CA GLU A 54 -12.38 18.28 -5.78
C GLU A 54 -11.60 17.47 -6.83
N PRO A 55 -10.66 16.59 -6.41
CA PRO A 55 -10.05 15.65 -7.32
C PRO A 55 -11.03 14.52 -7.65
N ALA A 56 -11.45 14.46 -8.91
CA ALA A 56 -12.33 13.42 -9.43
C ALA A 56 -11.53 12.39 -10.26
N PHE A 57 -11.63 11.11 -9.88
CA PHE A 57 -10.95 10.01 -10.56
C PHE A 57 -11.96 9.07 -11.20
N GLY A 58 -11.89 8.92 -12.53
CA GLY A 58 -12.69 7.95 -13.27
C GLY A 58 -12.06 6.56 -13.19
N ILE A 59 -12.58 5.70 -12.30
CA ILE A 59 -12.05 4.35 -12.05
C ILE A 59 -11.97 3.52 -13.34
N ASP A 60 -13.00 3.58 -14.18
CA ASP A 60 -13.05 2.83 -15.43
C ASP A 60 -11.88 3.14 -16.35
N ARG A 61 -11.52 4.43 -16.47
CA ARG A 61 -10.39 4.87 -17.28
C ARG A 61 -9.07 4.41 -16.68
N ILE A 62 -8.95 4.46 -15.35
CA ILE A 62 -7.73 4.00 -14.66
C ILE A 62 -7.53 2.49 -14.91
N ILE A 63 -8.58 1.68 -14.74
CA ILE A 63 -8.50 0.24 -15.01
C ILE A 63 -8.13 -0.04 -16.47
N TRP A 64 -8.73 0.68 -17.42
CA TRP A 64 -8.39 0.52 -18.84
C TRP A 64 -6.91 0.80 -19.12
N HIS A 65 -6.37 1.91 -18.60
CA HIS A 65 -4.95 2.24 -18.77
C HIS A 65 -4.02 1.26 -18.04
N LEU A 66 -4.43 0.71 -16.90
CA LEU A 66 -3.65 -0.32 -16.21
C LEU A 66 -3.53 -1.59 -17.06
N ILE A 67 -4.61 -2.03 -17.70
CA ILE A 67 -4.60 -3.19 -18.60
C ILE A 67 -3.74 -2.89 -19.83
N ASP A 68 -3.96 -1.74 -20.48
CA ASP A 68 -3.23 -1.33 -21.69
C ASP A 68 -1.72 -1.22 -21.45
N HIS A 69 -1.30 -0.60 -20.34
CA HIS A 69 0.12 -0.47 -19.99
C HIS A 69 0.75 -1.79 -19.51
N ALA A 70 -0.04 -2.72 -18.97
CA ALA A 70 0.44 -4.01 -18.50
C ALA A 70 0.54 -5.06 -19.61
N TRP A 71 -0.23 -4.91 -20.70
CA TRP A 71 -0.22 -5.86 -21.82
C TRP A 71 1.13 -5.84 -22.54
N CYS A 72 1.73 -7.02 -22.69
CA CYS A 72 3.00 -7.21 -23.38
C CYS A 72 2.91 -8.46 -24.25
N GLU A 73 3.23 -8.32 -25.53
CA GLU A 73 3.42 -9.44 -26.44
C GLU A 73 4.92 -9.74 -26.54
N VAL A 74 5.30 -10.97 -26.25
CA VAL A 74 6.68 -11.46 -26.38
C VAL A 74 6.70 -12.64 -27.34
N GLU A 75 7.75 -12.75 -28.14
CA GLU A 75 7.94 -13.91 -29.01
C GLU A 75 8.62 -15.02 -28.21
N LYS A 76 8.02 -16.21 -28.19
CA LYS A 76 8.55 -17.40 -27.51
C LYS A 76 8.48 -18.59 -28.44
N GLU A 77 9.64 -19.18 -28.76
CA GLU A 77 9.73 -20.33 -29.67
C GLU A 77 9.06 -20.10 -31.05
N GLY A 78 9.10 -18.84 -31.54
CA GLY A 78 8.48 -18.44 -32.81
C GLY A 78 6.95 -18.33 -32.76
N GLN A 79 6.38 -18.27 -31.56
CA GLN A 79 4.95 -18.04 -31.33
C GLN A 79 4.74 -16.78 -30.48
N ASP A 80 3.67 -16.06 -30.77
CA ASP A 80 3.26 -14.92 -29.97
C ASP A 80 2.79 -15.40 -28.59
N TYR A 81 3.34 -14.78 -27.54
CA TYR A 81 3.05 -15.09 -26.16
C TYR A 81 2.67 -13.81 -25.43
N SER A 82 1.40 -13.73 -25.02
CA SER A 82 0.86 -12.55 -24.34
C SER A 82 1.04 -12.67 -22.82
N VAL A 83 1.49 -11.58 -22.20
CA VAL A 83 1.68 -11.48 -20.75
C VAL A 83 1.08 -10.17 -20.28
N MET A 84 0.28 -10.25 -19.22
CA MET A 84 -0.26 -9.07 -18.54
C MET A 84 0.55 -8.78 -17.26
N ARG A 85 1.46 -7.80 -17.33
CA ARG A 85 2.41 -7.43 -16.28
C ARG A 85 1.81 -6.55 -15.19
N LEU A 86 0.65 -6.93 -14.65
CA LEU A 86 0.01 -6.21 -13.55
C LEU A 86 0.89 -6.23 -12.30
N ALA A 87 0.96 -5.12 -11.55
CA ALA A 87 1.62 -5.15 -10.25
C ALA A 87 0.88 -6.11 -9.31
N GLN A 88 1.60 -6.85 -8.47
CA GLN A 88 1.02 -7.88 -7.58
C GLN A 88 -0.14 -7.35 -6.73
N ILE A 89 -0.04 -6.11 -6.25
CA ILE A 89 -1.08 -5.47 -5.40
C ILE A 89 -2.42 -5.22 -6.12
N ILE A 90 -2.42 -5.18 -7.46
CA ILE A 90 -3.63 -4.97 -8.28
C ILE A 90 -3.97 -6.18 -9.14
N ALA A 91 -3.22 -7.29 -9.01
CA ALA A 91 -3.52 -8.49 -9.75
C ALA A 91 -4.89 -9.05 -9.29
N PRO A 92 -5.78 -9.44 -10.21
CA PRO A 92 -7.09 -9.97 -9.83
C PRO A 92 -7.01 -11.35 -9.17
N ILE A 93 -5.91 -12.07 -9.40
CA ILE A 93 -5.63 -13.39 -8.87
C ILE A 93 -4.19 -13.39 -8.39
N ASP A 94 -3.96 -13.80 -7.14
CA ASP A 94 -2.63 -13.83 -6.55
C ASP A 94 -1.85 -15.07 -6.98
N VAL A 95 -2.53 -16.23 -7.04
CA VAL A 95 -1.88 -17.53 -7.24
C VAL A 95 -2.66 -18.44 -8.20
N ALA A 96 -1.94 -19.11 -9.10
CA ALA A 96 -2.45 -20.23 -9.88
C ALA A 96 -1.83 -21.53 -9.36
N VAL A 97 -2.64 -22.51 -8.97
CA VAL A 97 -2.16 -23.84 -8.54
C VAL A 97 -2.37 -24.85 -9.67
N LEU A 98 -1.27 -25.42 -10.15
CA LEU A 98 -1.20 -26.18 -11.40
C LEU A 98 -0.57 -27.57 -11.14
N PRO A 99 -1.31 -28.68 -11.22
CA PRO A 99 -0.66 -29.99 -11.18
C PRO A 99 0.10 -30.26 -12.49
N LEU A 100 1.28 -30.87 -12.44
CA LEU A 100 2.03 -31.22 -13.64
C LEU A 100 1.23 -32.17 -14.55
N PHE A 101 0.55 -33.14 -13.93
CA PHE A 101 -0.41 -34.02 -14.58
C PHE A 101 -1.66 -34.21 -13.72
N GLU A 102 -2.81 -34.38 -14.37
CA GLU A 102 -4.10 -34.77 -13.75
C GLU A 102 -4.16 -36.28 -13.47
N LYS A 103 -3.10 -36.83 -12.87
CA LYS A 103 -2.94 -38.25 -12.56
C LYS A 103 -2.15 -38.42 -11.26
N ASP A 104 -2.10 -39.67 -10.78
CA ASP A 104 -1.22 -40.11 -9.69
C ASP A 104 -1.33 -39.27 -8.40
N GLY A 105 -2.51 -38.71 -8.12
CA GLY A 105 -2.78 -37.93 -6.91
C GLY A 105 -2.30 -36.46 -6.95
N MET A 106 -1.55 -36.03 -7.97
CA MET A 106 -1.08 -34.64 -8.10
C MET A 106 -2.24 -33.63 -8.13
N GLY A 107 -3.31 -33.94 -8.87
CA GLY A 107 -4.52 -33.09 -8.92
C GLY A 107 -5.19 -32.92 -7.55
N GLN A 108 -5.23 -33.99 -6.74
CA GLN A 108 -5.81 -33.94 -5.40
C GLN A 108 -4.95 -33.09 -4.45
N LEU A 109 -3.63 -33.22 -4.53
CA LEU A 109 -2.69 -32.41 -3.74
C LEU A 109 -2.78 -30.93 -4.14
N ALA A 110 -2.85 -30.64 -5.44
CA ALA A 110 -3.01 -29.30 -5.98
C ALA A 110 -4.35 -28.65 -5.58
N ASP A 111 -5.47 -29.39 -5.65
CA ASP A 111 -6.77 -28.92 -5.15
C ASP A 111 -6.76 -28.69 -3.63
N GLY A 112 -6.09 -29.57 -2.89
CA GLY A 112 -5.83 -29.39 -1.45
C GLY A 112 -5.08 -28.09 -1.15
N LEU A 113 -3.96 -27.84 -1.84
CA LEU A 113 -3.18 -26.62 -1.69
C LEU A 113 -4.02 -25.38 -2.06
N ASN A 114 -4.76 -25.43 -3.17
CA ASN A 114 -5.64 -24.34 -3.60
C ASN A 114 -6.64 -23.97 -2.50
N ARG A 115 -7.27 -24.96 -1.87
CA ARG A 115 -8.17 -24.72 -0.71
C ARG A 115 -7.43 -24.09 0.47
N THR A 116 -6.23 -24.56 0.79
CA THR A 116 -5.42 -23.99 1.87
C THR A 116 -5.08 -22.53 1.60
N ILE A 117 -4.67 -22.19 0.37
CA ILE A 117 -4.38 -20.81 -0.03
C ILE A 117 -5.64 -19.95 0.07
N CYS A 118 -6.77 -20.39 -0.49
CA CYS A 118 -8.04 -19.66 -0.40
C CYS A 118 -8.60 -19.54 1.02
N SER A 119 -8.19 -20.40 1.96
CA SER A 119 -8.54 -20.26 3.38
C SER A 119 -7.71 -19.17 4.09
N THR A 120 -6.63 -18.71 3.46
CA THR A 120 -5.76 -17.65 3.98
C THR A 120 -6.33 -16.29 3.62
N LYS A 121 -6.49 -15.41 4.61
CA LYS A 121 -7.06 -14.07 4.39
C LYS A 121 -6.18 -13.23 3.48
N GLY A 122 -6.82 -12.58 2.50
CA GLY A 122 -6.13 -11.67 1.58
C GLY A 122 -5.43 -12.37 0.42
N LEU A 123 -5.64 -13.67 0.23
CA LEU A 123 -5.22 -14.39 -0.97
C LEU A 123 -6.42 -14.90 -1.75
N PHE A 124 -6.31 -14.80 -3.08
CA PHE A 124 -7.18 -15.48 -4.02
C PHE A 124 -6.36 -16.38 -4.93
N SER A 125 -6.78 -17.65 -5.00
CA SER A 125 -6.13 -18.68 -5.81
C SER A 125 -7.15 -19.40 -6.67
N TYR A 126 -6.72 -19.86 -7.84
CA TYR A 126 -7.48 -20.81 -8.65
C TYR A 126 -6.65 -22.05 -8.97
N TYR A 127 -7.37 -23.13 -9.25
CA TYR A 127 -6.82 -24.39 -9.71
C TYR A 127 -7.01 -24.56 -11.21
N ASP A 128 -6.00 -25.06 -11.91
CA ASP A 128 -6.12 -25.41 -13.33
C ASP A 128 -5.36 -26.69 -13.69
N GLY A 129 -6.14 -27.73 -13.96
CA GLY A 129 -5.71 -29.05 -14.39
C GLY A 129 -5.72 -29.28 -15.90
N SER A 130 -6.17 -28.31 -16.71
CA SER A 130 -6.49 -28.56 -18.11
C SER A 130 -5.31 -28.30 -19.06
N GLY A 131 -5.09 -29.20 -20.03
CA GLY A 131 -4.03 -29.07 -21.04
C GLY A 131 -2.61 -29.28 -20.48
N SER A 132 -1.59 -28.95 -21.28
CA SER A 132 -0.18 -29.04 -20.88
C SER A 132 0.20 -27.92 -19.91
N ILE A 133 1.24 -28.15 -19.10
CA ILE A 133 1.72 -27.17 -18.12
C ILE A 133 2.07 -25.82 -18.77
N GLY A 134 2.68 -25.83 -19.96
CA GLY A 134 2.98 -24.60 -20.72
C GLY A 134 1.73 -23.81 -21.09
N ARG A 135 0.64 -24.48 -21.49
CA ARG A 135 -0.65 -23.82 -21.79
C ARG A 135 -1.31 -23.24 -20.55
N ARG A 136 -1.05 -23.80 -19.37
CA ARG A 136 -1.58 -23.30 -18.10
C ARG A 136 -0.82 -22.06 -17.65
N TYR A 137 0.52 -22.08 -17.76
CA TYR A 137 1.33 -20.89 -17.56
C TYR A 137 0.93 -19.78 -18.52
N ALA A 138 0.72 -20.08 -19.81
CA ALA A 138 0.27 -19.10 -20.78
C ALA A 138 -1.04 -18.42 -20.36
N ARG A 139 -2.05 -19.20 -19.97
CA ARG A 139 -3.33 -18.65 -19.49
C ARG A 139 -3.16 -17.80 -18.22
N ALA A 140 -2.36 -18.26 -17.27
CA ALA A 140 -2.10 -17.52 -16.03
C ALA A 140 -1.36 -16.21 -16.28
N ASP A 141 -0.34 -16.24 -17.14
CA ASP A 141 0.43 -15.07 -17.54
C ASP A 141 -0.42 -14.06 -18.34
N GLU A 142 -1.32 -14.55 -19.20
CA GLU A 142 -2.25 -13.76 -20.01
C GLU A 142 -3.25 -12.99 -19.15
N VAL A 143 -3.75 -13.58 -18.05
CA VAL A 143 -4.64 -12.89 -17.08
C VAL A 143 -3.87 -12.15 -15.98
N GLY A 144 -2.53 -12.20 -16.01
CA GLY A 144 -1.65 -11.43 -15.15
C GLY A 144 -1.44 -11.98 -13.74
N VAL A 145 -1.63 -13.28 -13.53
CA VAL A 145 -1.36 -13.94 -12.23
C VAL A 145 0.14 -13.85 -11.92
N PRO A 146 0.54 -13.26 -10.78
CA PRO A 146 1.95 -13.04 -10.48
C PRO A 146 2.69 -14.34 -10.11
N TRP A 147 2.01 -15.30 -9.47
CA TRP A 147 2.61 -16.52 -8.95
C TRP A 147 1.91 -17.78 -9.46
N CYS A 148 2.66 -18.69 -10.08
CA CYS A 148 2.16 -20.03 -10.40
C CYS A 148 2.86 -21.06 -9.52
N VAL A 149 2.09 -21.90 -8.83
CA VAL A 149 2.59 -23.01 -8.02
C VAL A 149 2.33 -24.31 -8.75
N THR A 150 3.37 -25.06 -9.05
CA THR A 150 3.30 -26.33 -9.75
C THR A 150 3.55 -27.50 -8.83
N ILE A 151 2.63 -28.47 -8.85
CA ILE A 151 2.72 -29.73 -8.11
C ILE A 151 3.23 -30.82 -9.06
N ASP A 152 4.40 -31.39 -8.77
CA ASP A 152 5.01 -32.46 -9.54
C ASP A 152 4.98 -33.80 -8.77
N HIS A 153 5.59 -34.85 -9.32
CA HIS A 153 5.66 -36.14 -8.62
C HIS A 153 6.44 -36.07 -7.31
N GLN A 154 7.52 -35.29 -7.30
CA GLN A 154 8.38 -35.17 -6.13
C GLN A 154 7.65 -34.39 -5.01
N SER A 155 6.69 -33.53 -5.34
CA SER A 155 5.78 -32.90 -4.37
C SER A 155 5.02 -33.91 -3.50
N LEU A 156 4.69 -35.09 -4.05
CA LEU A 156 4.00 -36.14 -3.30
C LEU A 156 4.95 -36.86 -2.32
N GLU A 157 6.25 -36.83 -2.58
CA GLU A 157 7.27 -37.52 -1.80
C GLU A 157 7.85 -36.63 -0.69
N ASP A 158 8.17 -35.37 -1.02
CA ASP A 158 8.89 -34.46 -0.13
C ASP A 158 8.06 -33.27 0.38
N GLY A 159 6.81 -33.13 -0.06
CA GLY A 159 5.91 -32.06 0.39
C GLY A 159 6.34 -30.66 -0.07
N THR A 160 7.10 -30.54 -1.14
CA THR A 160 7.52 -29.25 -1.73
C THR A 160 6.87 -29.00 -3.08
N ALA A 161 6.79 -27.74 -3.50
CA ALA A 161 6.26 -27.36 -4.81
C ALA A 161 7.12 -26.29 -5.46
N THR A 162 6.98 -26.20 -6.78
CA THR A 162 7.71 -25.22 -7.60
C THR A 162 6.89 -23.94 -7.71
N ILE A 163 7.41 -22.82 -7.22
CA ILE A 163 6.84 -21.48 -7.44
C ILE A 163 7.53 -20.85 -8.64
N ARG A 164 6.74 -20.34 -9.57
CA ARG A 164 7.19 -19.58 -10.74
C ARG A 164 6.72 -18.13 -10.65
N GLN A 165 7.63 -17.20 -10.90
CA GLN A 165 7.30 -15.78 -11.08
C GLN A 165 6.88 -15.49 -12.53
N ARG A 166 5.79 -14.74 -12.74
CA ARG A 166 5.30 -14.34 -14.06
C ARG A 166 6.34 -13.61 -14.92
N ASP A 167 6.90 -12.51 -14.41
CA ASP A 167 7.67 -11.56 -15.23
C ASP A 167 9.06 -12.07 -15.64
N SER A 168 9.75 -12.74 -14.71
CA SER A 168 11.09 -13.31 -14.94
C SER A 168 11.04 -14.74 -15.45
N GLN A 169 9.91 -15.43 -15.27
CA GLN A 169 9.73 -16.87 -15.52
C GLN A 169 10.66 -17.78 -14.71
N GLN A 170 11.36 -17.24 -13.71
CA GLN A 170 12.21 -18.01 -12.80
C GLN A 170 11.37 -18.94 -11.93
N GLN A 171 11.97 -20.07 -11.56
CA GLN A 171 11.34 -21.13 -10.78
C GLN A 171 12.20 -21.45 -9.57
N THR A 172 11.57 -21.62 -8.42
CA THR A 172 12.22 -21.99 -7.16
C THR A 172 11.34 -23.00 -6.41
N ARG A 173 11.95 -23.83 -5.56
CA ARG A 173 11.22 -24.83 -4.75
C ARG A 173 11.04 -24.36 -3.32
N CYS A 174 9.88 -24.63 -2.75
CA CYS A 174 9.58 -24.33 -1.36
C CYS A 174 8.60 -25.35 -0.78
N ALA A 175 8.53 -25.44 0.55
CA ALA A 175 7.61 -26.34 1.23
C ALA A 175 6.16 -25.88 1.04
N LEU A 176 5.25 -26.82 0.79
CA LEU A 176 3.81 -26.55 0.59
C LEU A 176 3.19 -25.76 1.75
N ALA A 177 3.64 -26.04 2.97
CA ALA A 177 3.15 -25.39 4.19
C ALA A 177 3.48 -23.89 4.23
N ASP A 178 4.59 -23.47 3.63
CA ASP A 178 5.10 -22.10 3.74
C ASP A 178 4.55 -21.18 2.64
N ILE A 179 3.99 -21.75 1.56
CA ILE A 179 3.59 -21.00 0.35
C ILE A 179 2.62 -19.87 0.68
N ALA A 180 1.54 -20.17 1.40
CA ALA A 180 0.53 -19.16 1.72
C ALA A 180 1.11 -18.02 2.56
N GLU A 181 1.94 -18.33 3.55
CA GLU A 181 2.55 -17.34 4.44
C GLU A 181 3.59 -16.47 3.71
N ILE A 182 4.43 -17.08 2.87
CA ILE A 182 5.47 -16.39 2.11
C ILE A 182 4.84 -15.40 1.11
N ILE A 183 3.72 -15.75 0.49
CA ILE A 183 3.02 -14.87 -0.46
C ILE A 183 2.33 -13.73 0.29
N VAL A 184 1.61 -13.99 1.39
CA VAL A 184 0.97 -12.95 2.20
C VAL A 184 1.98 -11.95 2.77
N SER A 185 3.11 -12.45 3.26
CA SER A 185 4.14 -11.60 3.87
C SER A 185 4.97 -10.79 2.86
N GLY A 186 4.74 -10.99 1.55
CA GLY A 186 5.51 -10.34 0.49
C GLY A 186 6.97 -10.82 0.39
N LYS A 187 7.34 -11.86 1.14
CA LYS A 187 8.70 -12.42 1.16
C LYS A 187 9.00 -13.33 -0.02
N VAL A 188 8.00 -13.67 -0.83
CA VAL A 188 8.14 -14.58 -1.98
C VAL A 188 9.23 -14.12 -2.96
N MET A 189 9.42 -12.82 -3.12
CA MET A 189 10.50 -12.25 -3.96
C MET A 189 11.90 -12.64 -3.48
N GLN A 190 12.09 -12.88 -2.17
CA GLN A 190 13.37 -13.28 -1.59
C GLN A 190 13.76 -14.70 -1.99
N LEU A 191 12.81 -15.53 -2.46
CA LEU A 191 13.10 -16.88 -2.96
C LEU A 191 13.80 -16.88 -4.33
N PHE A 192 13.86 -15.73 -5.00
CA PHE A 192 14.42 -15.54 -6.35
C PHE A 192 15.66 -14.65 -6.37
N THR A 193 16.16 -14.24 -5.21
CA THR A 193 17.39 -13.43 -5.04
C THR A 193 18.55 -14.33 -4.63
#